data_AF-A0A9P5NZH8-F1
#
_entry.id   AF-A0A9P5NZH8-F1
#
_cell.length_a   1.000
_cell.length_b   1.000
_cell.length_c   1.000
_cell.angle_alpha   90.00
_cell.angle_beta   90.00
_cell.angle_gamma   90.00
#
_symmetry.space_group_name_H-M   'P 1'
#
loop_
_entity.id
_entity.type
_entity.pdbx_description
1 polymer ?
#
loop_
_entity_poly.entity_id
_entity_poly.type
_entity_poly.pdbx_seq_one_letter_code
_entity_poly.pdbx_strand_id
1 'polypeptide(L)' 'MDALSSEWRLDIQYRPGDRVAFKLANSMGAAAFECLIAHVSKTANQQPTSGDNAYWKHYPRGFPRQP' A
#
# COMPACT_ATOMS: atom_id res chain seq x y z
N MET A 1 -16.68 -8.98 6.61
CA MET A 1 -15.48 -9.39 5.85
C MET A 1 -14.54 -8.20 5.91
N ASP A 2 -13.80 -8.08 7.00
CA ASP A 2 -13.12 -6.84 7.39
C ASP A 2 -11.77 -6.77 6.68
N ALA A 3 -11.81 -6.15 5.49
CA ALA A 3 -10.71 -6.07 4.53
C ALA A 3 -9.60 -5.10 4.98
N LEU A 4 -8.92 -5.40 6.08
CA LEU A 4 -7.51 -5.03 6.21
C LEU A 4 -6.75 -6.04 5.31
N SER A 5 -6.80 -5.82 4.00
CA SER A 5 -5.70 -5.19 3.28
C SER A 5 -4.46 -6.05 3.42
N SER A 6 -4.34 -7.06 2.55
CA SER A 6 -3.20 -8.00 2.50
C SER A 6 -1.87 -7.25 2.63
N GLU A 7 -0.92 -7.79 3.38
CA GLU A 7 0.42 -7.20 3.44
C GLU A 7 0.99 -7.04 2.01
N TRP A 8 1.73 -5.96 1.77
CA TRP A 8 2.41 -5.79 0.50
C TRP A 8 3.44 -6.93 0.30
N ARG A 9 3.46 -7.51 -0.90
CA ARG A 9 4.33 -8.63 -1.28
C ARG A 9 4.95 -8.38 -2.63
N LEU A 10 6.13 -8.96 -2.86
CA LEU A 10 6.81 -9.01 -4.16
C LEU A 10 6.15 -10.03 -5.10
N ASP A 11 6.28 -9.79 -6.40
CA ASP A 11 5.79 -10.65 -7.48
C ASP A 11 4.27 -10.90 -7.44
N ILE A 12 3.53 -9.96 -6.85
CA ILE A 12 2.07 -9.94 -6.84
C ILE A 12 1.57 -8.91 -7.84
N GLN A 13 0.55 -9.31 -8.61
CA GLN A 13 -0.19 -8.39 -9.47
C GLN A 13 -1.18 -7.59 -8.62
N TYR A 14 -0.96 -6.27 -8.56
CA TYR A 14 -1.89 -5.31 -7.97
C TYR A 14 -2.68 -4.56 -9.05
N ARG A 15 -3.85 -4.08 -8.68
CA ARG A 15 -4.78 -3.30 -9.50
C ARG A 15 -5.15 -1.99 -8.80
N PRO A 16 -5.51 -0.93 -9.54
CA PRO A 16 -5.96 0.32 -8.94
C PRO A 16 -7.13 0.08 -7.95
N GLY A 17 -7.03 0.65 -6.75
CA GLY A 17 -7.97 0.46 -5.65
C GLY A 17 -7.62 -0.68 -4.70
N ASP A 18 -6.65 -1.54 -5.02
CA ASP A 18 -6.14 -2.56 -4.09
C ASP A 18 -5.53 -1.89 -2.87
N ARG A 19 -5.80 -2.45 -1.70
CA ARG A 19 -5.39 -1.91 -0.41
C ARG A 19 -4.44 -2.86 0.28
N VAL A 20 -3.29 -2.36 0.72
CA VAL A 20 -2.26 -3.15 1.39
C VAL A 20 -1.75 -2.46 2.65
N ALA A 21 -1.26 -3.25 3.59
CA ALA A 21 -0.48 -2.76 4.72
C ALA A 21 1.01 -2.95 4.43
N PHE A 22 1.83 -1.95 4.75
CA PHE A 22 3.29 -2.06 4.64
C PHE A 22 3.99 -1.35 5.81
N LYS A 23 4.96 -2.03 6.43
CA LYS A 23 5.76 -1.47 7.52
C LYS A 23 6.92 -0.67 6.94
N LEU A 24 6.84 0.65 7.12
CA LEU A 24 7.92 1.56 6.75
C LEU A 24 9.06 1.44 7.77
N ALA A 25 10.31 1.37 7.32
CA ALA A 25 11.49 1.17 8.16
C ALA A 25 11.60 2.19 9.31
N ASN A 26 11.15 3.43 9.09
CA ASN A 26 11.23 4.52 10.06
C ASN A 26 9.93 4.73 10.88
N SER A 27 8.96 3.81 10.77
CA SER A 27 7.67 3.90 11.46
C SER A 27 7.50 2.77 12.47
N MET A 28 6.95 3.10 13.66
CA MET A 28 6.60 2.12 14.68
C MET A 28 5.38 1.25 14.29
N GLY A 29 4.63 1.61 13.25
CA GLY A 29 3.43 0.90 12.80
C GLY A 29 3.38 0.68 11.29
N ALA A 30 2.56 -0.30 10.87
CA ALA A 30 2.22 -0.50 9.47
C ALA A 30 1.32 0.65 8.98
N ALA A 31 1.65 1.20 7.81
CA ALA A 31 0.82 2.18 7.14
C ALA A 31 -0.04 1.50 6.07
N ALA A 32 -1.19 2.10 5.76
CA ALA A 32 -2.07 1.63 4.71
C ALA A 32 -1.72 2.30 3.39
N PHE A 33 -1.80 1.55 2.29
CA PHE A 33 -1.52 2.03 0.95
C PHE A 33 -2.57 1.57 -0.03
N GLU A 34 -2.94 2.45 -0.96
CA GLU A 34 -3.82 2.15 -2.07
C GLU A 34 -3.04 2.14 -3.37
N CYS A 35 -3.22 1.09 -4.17
CA CYS A 35 -2.63 1.00 -5.49
C CYS A 35 -3.32 1.97 -6.45
N LEU A 36 -2.54 2.74 -7.20
CA LEU A 36 -3.03 3.72 -8.19
C LEU A 36 -2.93 3.21 -9.62
N ILE A 37 -1.97 2.33 -9.91
CA ILE A 37 -1.64 1.85 -11.25
C ILE A 37 -1.47 0.33 -11.22
N ALA A 38 -2.10 -0.39 -12.16
CA ALA A 38 -1.93 -1.83 -12.27
C ALA A 38 -0.48 -2.20 -12.58
N HIS A 39 0.13 -3.08 -11.77
CA HIS A 39 1.50 -3.54 -11.97
C HIS A 39 1.77 -4.85 -11.22
N VAL A 40 2.82 -5.55 -11.62
CA VAL A 40 3.44 -6.62 -10.80
C VAL A 40 4.48 -5.97 -9.91
N SER A 41 4.40 -6.17 -8.59
CA SER A 41 5.30 -5.54 -7.62
C SER A 41 6.75 -6.04 -7.73
N LYS A 42 7.69 -5.11 -7.89
CA LYS A 42 9.15 -5.35 -7.91
C LYS A 42 9.87 -4.48 -6.86
N THR A 43 11.12 -4.84 -6.54
CA THR A 43 11.91 -4.22 -5.45
C THR A 43 12.32 -2.77 -5.69
N ALA A 44 12.42 -2.32 -6.94
CA ALA A 44 12.82 -0.97 -7.28
C ALA A 44 11.61 -0.15 -7.75
N ASN A 45 11.24 0.88 -7.00
CA ASN A 45 10.23 1.92 -7.31
C ASN A 45 8.75 1.52 -7.20
N GLN A 46 8.44 0.25 -6.95
CA GLN A 46 7.05 -0.26 -6.79
C GLN A 46 6.74 -0.70 -5.35
N GLN A 47 7.67 -0.47 -4.43
CA GLN A 47 7.45 -0.66 -3.00
C GLN A 47 6.66 0.53 -2.42
N PRO A 48 5.70 0.32 -1.52
CA PRO A 48 5.00 1.41 -0.84
C PRO A 48 5.97 2.22 0.02
N THR A 49 5.92 3.55 -0.09
CA THR A 49 6.80 4.49 0.60
C THR A 49 6.00 5.61 1.25
N SER A 50 6.54 6.21 2.32
CA SER A 50 5.86 7.27 3.06
C SER A 50 5.61 8.56 2.28
N GLY A 51 6.38 8.80 1.21
CA GLY A 51 6.35 10.03 0.41
C GLY A 51 5.40 10.00 -0.78
N ASP A 52 4.48 9.03 -0.82
CA ASP A 52 3.74 8.63 -2.02
C ASP A 52 4.68 8.22 -3.17
N ASN A 53 4.17 7.43 -4.11
CA ASN A 53 4.85 7.22 -5.38
C ASN A 53 3.83 7.02 -6.49
N ALA A 54 4.29 6.83 -7.73
CA ALA A 54 3.42 6.67 -8.88
C ALA A 54 2.44 5.48 -8.74
N TYR A 55 2.76 4.49 -7.92
CA TYR A 55 1.99 3.26 -7.76
C TYR A 55 1.15 3.22 -6.49
N TRP A 56 1.54 3.94 -5.45
CA TRP A 56 0.99 3.82 -4.11
C TRP A 56 0.67 5.17 -3.49
N LYS A 57 -0.56 5.30 -3.02
CA LYS A 57 -1.01 6.40 -2.17
C LYS A 57 -0.98 5.99 -0.71
N HIS A 58 -0.29 6.77 0.12
CA HIS A 58 -0.05 6.54 1.53
C HIS A 58 -1.20 7.09 2.39
N TYR A 59 -1.67 6.26 3.31
CA TYR A 59 -2.66 6.61 4.33
C TYR A 59 -2.04 6.35 5.72
N PRO A 60 -1.33 7.35 6.30
CA PRO A 60 -0.61 7.20 7.57
C PRO A 60 -1.51 6.81 8.75
N ARG A 61 -2.80 7.17 8.69
CA ARG A 61 -3.80 6.93 9.74
C ARG A 61 -4.79 5.80 9.39
N GLY A 62 -4.48 5.00 8.35
CA GLY A 62 -5.41 4.03 7.79
C GLY A 62 -6.41 4.67 6.82
N PHE A 63 -7.19 3.84 6.14
CA PHE A 63 -8.21 4.32 5.20
C PHE A 63 -9.27 5.15 5.92
N PRO A 64 -9.78 6.22 5.27
CA PRO A 64 -10.92 6.94 5.82
C PRO A 64 -12.07 5.95 6.04
N ARG A 65 -12.56 5.90 7.28
CA ARG A 65 -13.81 5.19 7.58
C ARG A 65 -14.89 5.95 6.80
N GLN A 66 -15.60 5.25 5.91
CA GLN A 66 -16.79 5.86 5.30
C GLN A 66 -17.75 6.27 6.44
N PRO A 67 -18.41 7.45 6.32
CA PRO A 67 -19.41 7.89 7.27
C PRO A 67 -20.64 6.98 7.28
#